data_AF-A0A4Z2EM39-F1
#
_entry.id   AF-A0A4Z2EM39-F1
#
_cell.length_a   1.000
_cell.length_b   1.000
_cell.length_c   1.000
_cell.angle_alpha   90.00
_cell.angle_beta   90.00
_cell.angle_gamma   90.00
#
_symmetry.space_group_name_H-M   'P 1'
#
loop_
_entity.id
_entity.type
_entity.pdbx_description
1 polymer ?
#
loop_
_entity_poly.entity_id
_entity_poly.type
_entity_poly.pdbx_seq_one_letter_code
_entity_poly.pdbx_strand_id
1 'polypeptide(L)'
;MFQESQWQEFLVSLHTLPIPEPGVPVHLGMHSFFTVPDTRELPSIPESRNLTEYFVAVDVNNMLHLYASMLYERRLTACVHGSTTMLFPMHWQHVYIPVLPQHLLDYCW
;
A
#
# COMPACT_ATOMS: atom_id res chain seq x y z
N MET A 1 -8.26 -10.74 -29.87
CA MET A 1 -9.50 -11.51 -29.66
C MET A 1 -9.43 -12.47 -28.47
N PHE A 2 -8.70 -13.59 -28.48
CA PHE A 2 -8.70 -14.54 -27.33
C PHE A 2 -8.13 -13.97 -26.01
N GLN A 3 -7.18 -13.03 -26.09
CA GLN A 3 -6.59 -12.44 -24.88
C GLN A 3 -7.53 -11.42 -24.24
N GLU A 4 -8.21 -10.59 -25.04
CA GLU A 4 -9.16 -9.59 -24.55
C GLU A 4 -10.35 -10.23 -23.83
N SER A 5 -10.84 -11.38 -24.30
CA SER A 5 -11.93 -12.10 -23.64
C SER A 5 -11.52 -12.60 -22.25
N GLN A 6 -10.31 -13.15 -22.10
CA GLN A 6 -9.80 -13.58 -20.79
C GLN A 6 -9.59 -12.40 -19.82
N TRP A 7 -9.09 -11.27 -20.31
CA TRP A 7 -8.97 -10.06 -19.50
C TRP A 7 -10.32 -9.53 -19.02
N GLN A 8 -11.31 -9.52 -19.90
CA GLN A 8 -12.67 -9.10 -19.56
C GLN A 8 -13.31 -10.03 -18.53
N GLU A 9 -13.21 -11.35 -18.73
CA GLU A 9 -13.71 -12.34 -17.76
C GLU A 9 -13.04 -12.18 -16.39
N PHE A 10 -11.73 -11.96 -16.35
CA PHE A 10 -10.98 -11.71 -15.11
C PHE A 10 -11.49 -10.46 -14.37
N LEU A 11 -11.63 -9.34 -15.09
CA LEU A 11 -12.10 -8.08 -14.50
C LEU A 11 -13.54 -8.16 -14.02
N VAL A 12 -14.44 -8.80 -14.78
CA VAL A 12 -15.84 -9.00 -14.38
C VAL A 12 -15.92 -9.91 -13.16
N SER A 13 -15.14 -11.00 -13.14
CA SER A 13 -15.05 -11.91 -11.98
C SER A 13 -14.61 -11.16 -10.72
N LEU A 14 -13.52 -10.37 -10.80
CA LEU A 14 -13.05 -9.55 -9.68
C LEU A 14 -14.05 -8.49 -9.22
N HIS A 15 -14.69 -7.79 -10.17
CA HIS A 15 -15.60 -6.70 -9.86
C HIS A 15 -16.92 -7.17 -9.23
N THR A 16 -17.40 -8.36 -9.62
CA THR A 16 -18.67 -8.93 -9.11
C THR A 16 -18.49 -9.75 -7.83
N LEU A 17 -17.25 -10.09 -7.47
CA LEU A 17 -16.93 -10.81 -6.26
C LEU A 17 -17.30 -9.97 -5.01
N PRO A 18 -18.11 -10.49 -4.07
CA PRO A 18 -18.31 -9.82 -2.78
C PRO A 18 -16.99 -9.77 -2.02
N ILE A 19 -16.78 -8.71 -1.21
CA ILE A 19 -15.55 -8.55 -0.43
C ILE A 19 -15.40 -9.76 0.51
N PRO A 20 -14.37 -10.61 0.31
CA PRO A 20 -14.17 -11.82 1.11
C PRO A 20 -13.53 -11.51 2.46
N GLU A 21 -13.70 -12.41 3.42
CA GLU A 21 -13.04 -12.33 4.73
C GLU A 21 -11.53 -12.61 4.63
N PRO A 22 -10.71 -12.07 5.55
CA PRO A 22 -9.28 -12.38 5.62
C PRO A 22 -8.98 -13.88 5.69
N GLY A 23 -7.90 -14.31 5.01
CA GLY A 23 -7.44 -15.70 4.99
C GLY A 23 -8.19 -16.63 4.03
N VAL A 24 -9.28 -16.17 3.39
CA VAL A 24 -10.02 -16.96 2.40
C VAL A 24 -9.27 -16.96 1.06
N PRO A 25 -9.07 -18.13 0.42
CA PRO A 25 -8.53 -18.18 -0.94
C PRO A 25 -9.58 -17.79 -1.97
N VAL A 26 -9.22 -16.87 -2.87
CA VAL A 26 -10.06 -16.41 -3.99
C VAL A 26 -9.45 -16.91 -5.30
N HIS A 27 -10.25 -17.61 -6.09
CA HIS A 27 -9.84 -18.13 -7.40
C HIS A 27 -10.38 -17.23 -8.53
N LEU A 28 -9.48 -16.69 -9.35
CA LEU A 28 -9.76 -15.81 -10.48
C LEU A 28 -9.49 -16.55 -11.80
N GLY A 29 -10.11 -17.71 -11.96
CA GLY A 29 -9.91 -18.63 -13.09
C GLY A 29 -9.06 -19.85 -12.72
N MET A 30 -8.57 -20.57 -13.73
CA MET A 30 -7.96 -21.89 -13.54
C MET A 30 -6.54 -21.87 -12.94
N HIS A 31 -5.81 -20.76 -13.12
CA HIS A 31 -4.39 -20.64 -12.74
C HIS A 31 -4.07 -19.42 -11.87
N SER A 32 -5.06 -18.60 -11.53
CA SER A 32 -4.86 -17.38 -10.76
C SER A 32 -5.64 -17.47 -9.47
N PHE A 33 -4.96 -17.40 -8.33
CA PHE A 33 -5.61 -17.32 -7.02
C PHE A 33 -4.78 -16.45 -6.09
N PHE A 34 -5.42 -15.91 -5.06
CA PHE A 34 -4.75 -15.21 -3.97
C PHE A 34 -5.46 -15.47 -2.66
N THR A 35 -4.74 -15.36 -1.55
CA THR A 35 -5.33 -15.37 -0.21
C THR A 35 -5.60 -13.93 0.20
N VAL A 36 -6.80 -13.68 0.71
CA VAL A 36 -7.20 -12.35 1.17
C VAL A 36 -6.32 -11.95 2.35
N PRO A 37 -5.61 -10.81 2.30
CA PRO A 37 -4.69 -10.42 3.35
C PRO A 37 -5.43 -10.03 4.63
N ASP A 38 -4.88 -10.38 5.80
CA ASP A 38 -5.35 -9.85 7.08
C ASP A 38 -4.66 -8.53 7.40
N THR A 39 -5.44 -7.44 7.38
CA THR A 39 -4.96 -6.09 7.72
C THR A 39 -4.57 -5.89 9.18
N ARG A 40 -4.85 -6.87 10.06
CA ARG A 40 -4.47 -6.85 11.48
C ARG A 40 -3.07 -7.38 11.72
N GLU A 41 -2.53 -8.13 10.76
CA GLU A 41 -1.16 -8.64 10.84
C GLU A 41 -0.16 -7.51 10.57
N LEU A 42 0.95 -7.54 11.29
CA LEU A 42 2.06 -6.62 11.00
C LEU A 42 2.67 -6.99 9.64
N PRO A 43 3.02 -6.00 8.80
CA PRO A 43 3.72 -6.28 7.55
C PRO A 43 5.05 -6.99 7.82
N SER A 44 5.31 -8.07 7.08
CA SER A 44 6.60 -8.77 7.12
C SER A 44 7.45 -8.44 5.89
N ILE A 45 8.77 -8.60 6.03
CA ILE A 45 9.74 -8.54 4.93
C ILE A 45 10.10 -9.98 4.57
N PRO A 46 10.04 -10.42 3.29
CA PRO A 46 9.84 -9.61 2.08
C PRO A 46 8.41 -9.51 1.55
N GLU A 47 7.42 -10.07 2.25
CA GLU A 47 6.05 -10.25 1.74
C GLU A 47 5.35 -8.90 1.47
N SER A 48 5.54 -7.92 2.35
CA SER A 48 5.07 -6.56 2.13
C SER A 48 6.03 -5.80 1.22
N ARG A 49 5.61 -5.60 -0.04
CA ARG A 49 6.38 -4.83 -1.03
C ARG A 49 6.72 -3.43 -0.54
N ASN A 50 5.76 -2.73 0.07
CA ASN A 50 5.95 -1.36 0.53
C ASN A 50 6.99 -1.26 1.65
N LEU A 51 6.94 -2.16 2.63
CA LEU A 51 7.90 -2.19 3.73
C LEU A 51 9.29 -2.61 3.22
N THR A 52 9.34 -3.60 2.33
CA THR A 52 10.58 -4.11 1.76
C THR A 52 11.28 -3.04 0.92
N GLU A 53 10.55 -2.36 0.02
CA GLU A 53 11.11 -1.26 -0.77
C GLU A 53 11.58 -0.10 0.11
N TYR A 54 10.82 0.25 1.15
CA TYR A 54 11.21 1.29 2.10
C TYR A 54 12.50 0.93 2.85
N PHE A 55 12.59 -0.30 3.37
CA PHE A 55 13.76 -0.78 4.10
C PHE A 55 15.02 -0.88 3.22
N VAL A 56 14.85 -1.20 1.93
CA VAL A 56 15.95 -1.26 0.96
C VAL A 56 16.39 0.13 0.52
N ALA A 57 15.45 1.08 0.37
CA ALA A 57 15.73 2.40 -0.21
C ALA A 57 16.14 3.47 0.82
N VAL A 58 15.78 3.32 2.10
CA VAL A 58 15.99 4.35 3.14
C VAL A 58 16.90 3.81 4.23
N ASP A 59 17.96 4.56 4.57
CA ASP A 59 18.85 4.20 5.67
C ASP A 59 18.19 4.38 7.04
N VAL A 60 18.72 3.69 8.04
CA VAL A 60 18.17 3.66 9.41
C VAL A 60 18.04 5.06 10.03
N ASN A 61 18.99 5.97 9.79
CA ASN A 61 18.93 7.31 10.38
C ASN A 61 17.77 8.12 9.78
N ASN A 62 17.61 8.06 8.46
CA ASN A 62 16.49 8.69 7.79
C ASN A 62 15.15 8.04 8.15
N MET A 63 15.10 6.73 8.37
CA MET A 63 13.91 6.06 8.89
C MET A 63 13.50 6.62 10.26
N LEU A 64 14.46 6.81 11.17
CA LEU A 64 14.22 7.40 12.49
C LEU A 64 13.79 8.86 12.40
N HIS A 65 14.40 9.66 11.52
CA HIS A 65 14.00 11.06 11.31
C HIS A 65 12.58 11.18 10.76
N LEU A 66 12.20 10.31 9.81
CA LEU A 66 10.83 10.26 9.28
C LEU A 66 9.85 9.86 10.38
N TYR A 67 10.17 8.83 11.16
CA TYR A 67 9.35 8.40 12.29
C TYR A 67 9.13 9.53 13.31
N ALA A 68 10.21 10.19 13.75
CA ALA A 68 10.10 11.34 14.64
C ALA A 68 9.26 12.47 14.01
N SER A 69 9.46 12.77 12.73
CA SER A 69 8.71 13.83 12.03
C SER A 69 7.21 13.53 11.97
N MET A 70 6.82 12.27 11.77
CA MET A 70 5.42 11.83 11.83
C MET A 70 4.86 11.96 13.25
N LEU A 71 5.61 11.62 14.29
CA LEU A 71 5.17 11.81 15.68
C LEU A 71 4.98 13.28 16.07
N TYR A 72 5.71 14.20 15.43
CA TYR A 72 5.56 15.64 15.61
C TYR A 72 4.55 16.29 14.66
N GLU A 73 3.78 15.50 13.90
CA GLU A 73 2.78 15.98 12.93
C GLU A 73 3.33 17.00 11.92
N ARG A 74 4.60 16.88 11.54
CA ARG A 74 5.21 17.80 10.56
C ARG A 74 4.69 17.48 9.15
N ARG A 75 4.53 18.53 8.33
CA ARG A 75 4.14 18.39 6.92
C ARG A 75 5.16 17.50 6.20
N LEU A 76 4.73 16.30 5.83
CA LEU A 76 5.51 15.37 5.02
C LEU A 76 4.88 15.32 3.63
N THR A 77 5.57 15.91 2.66
CA THR A 77 5.10 15.97 1.26
C THR A 77 5.48 14.73 0.45
N ALA A 78 6.27 13.81 1.03
CA ALA A 78 6.78 12.61 0.34
C ALA A 78 6.82 11.38 1.27
N CYS A 79 5.70 11.06 1.94
CA CYS A 79 5.62 9.83 2.72
C CYS A 79 5.63 8.60 1.80
N VAL A 80 6.63 7.73 1.95
CA VAL A 80 6.61 6.38 1.37
C VAL A 80 5.55 5.56 2.10
N HIS A 81 4.75 4.78 1.39
CA HIS A 81 3.71 3.95 2.01
C HIS A 81 4.25 3.02 3.12
N GLY A 82 5.51 2.57 3.00
CA GLY A 82 6.18 1.81 4.05
C GLY A 82 6.44 2.59 5.35
N SER A 83 6.62 3.92 5.30
CA SER A 83 6.86 4.72 6.51
C SER A 83 5.61 4.86 7.35
N THR A 84 4.43 5.02 6.73
CA THR A 84 3.16 5.13 7.47
C THR A 84 2.80 3.87 8.23
N THR A 85 3.25 2.70 7.79
CA THR A 85 3.01 1.44 8.50
C THR A 85 3.76 1.35 9.83
N MET A 86 4.79 2.18 10.03
CA MET A 86 5.52 2.26 11.30
C MET A 86 4.74 2.97 12.40
N LEU A 87 3.65 3.66 12.07
CA LEU A 87 2.82 4.35 13.05
C LEU A 87 1.85 3.42 13.78
N PHE A 88 1.69 2.16 13.34
CA PHE A 88 0.76 1.21 13.96
C PHE A 88 0.92 1.19 15.50
N PRO A 89 -0.17 1.27 16.29
CA PRO A 89 -1.59 1.23 15.88
C PRO A 89 -2.20 2.58 15.47
N MET A 90 -1.39 3.65 15.42
CA MET A 90 -1.81 4.96 14.96
C MET A 90 -1.77 5.06 13.43
N HIS A 91 -2.57 5.96 12.89
CA HIS A 91 -2.59 6.28 11.46
C HIS A 91 -2.35 7.78 11.28
N TRP A 92 -1.61 8.15 10.24
CA TRP A 92 -1.45 9.55 9.85
C TRP A 92 -2.82 10.15 9.49
N GLN A 93 -3.19 11.26 10.14
CA GLN A 93 -4.51 11.89 9.98
C GLN A 93 -4.49 13.16 9.10
N HIS A 94 -3.31 13.68 8.78
CA HIS A 94 -3.15 14.87 7.96
C HIS A 94 -3.02 14.50 6.47
N VAL A 95 -2.79 15.51 5.62
CA VAL A 95 -2.62 15.33 4.17
C VAL A 95 -1.61 14.22 3.88
N TYR A 96 -2.03 13.25 3.07
CA TYR A 96 -1.22 12.11 2.65
C TYR A 96 -1.28 12.00 1.12
N ILE A 97 -0.17 12.37 0.46
CA ILE A 97 -0.04 12.32 -1.00
C ILE A 97 1.21 11.50 -1.32
N PRO A 98 1.09 10.19 -1.62
CA PRO A 98 2.24 9.32 -1.90
C PRO A 98 3.07 9.78 -3.10
N VAL A 99 2.40 10.32 -4.12
CA VAL A 99 3.03 10.87 -5.32
C VAL A 99 2.26 12.13 -5.69
N LEU A 100 2.92 13.28 -5.63
CA LEU A 100 2.31 14.57 -5.98
C LEU A 100 2.55 14.89 -7.47
N PRO A 101 1.50 15.02 -8.28
CA PRO A 101 1.61 15.51 -9.65
C PRO A 101 2.18 16.94 -9.71
N GLN A 102 2.94 17.25 -10.77
CA GLN A 102 3.60 18.57 -10.91
C GLN A 102 2.63 19.76 -10.89
N HIS A 103 1.42 19.60 -11.42
CA HIS A 103 0.42 20.68 -11.42
C HIS A 103 -0.23 20.93 -10.05
N LEU A 104 0.10 20.15 -9.02
CA LEU A 104 -0.38 20.29 -7.64
C LEU A 104 0.73 20.73 -6.67
N LEU A 105 1.87 21.23 -7.17
CA LEU A 105 2.96 21.72 -6.33
C LEU A 105 2.54 22.87 -5.40
N ASP A 106 1.46 23.57 -5.71
CA ASP A 106 0.90 24.62 -4.84
C ASP A 106 0.47 24.08 -3.47
N TYR A 107 0.18 22.79 -3.34
CA TYR A 107 -0.16 22.13 -2.07
C TYR A 107 1.04 21.89 -1.14
N CYS A 108 2.27 22.09 -1.63
CA CYS A 108 3.51 21.93 -0.85
C CYS A 108 3.90 23.16 -0.04
N TRP A 109 3.33 24.32 -0.34
CA TRP A 109 3.66 25.60 0.33
C TRP A 109 2.89 25.79 1.63
#